data_AF-A0A0W0FNG6-F1
#
_entry.id   AF-A0A0W0FNG6-F1
#
_cell.length_a   1.000
_cell.length_b   1.000
_cell.length_c   1.000
_cell.angle_alpha   90.00
_cell.angle_beta   90.00
_cell.angle_gamma   90.00
#
_symmetry.space_group_name_H-M   'P 1'
#
loop_
_entity.id
_entity.type
_entity.pdbx_description
1 polymer ?
#
loop_
_entity_poly.entity_id
_entity_poly.type
_entity_poly.pdbx_seq_one_letter_code
_entity_poly.pdbx_strand_id
1 'polypeptide(L)'
;MPEYLHAIAVDPLNASTRKGDISAFRERNGKLITYHGQQDGRISPIKSERYYKHVSSTMGLSPLSLDDFYRLFRISGMGHCSGGTGASEIGGQGSAAGNTKLNPESNILTALVRWVEEGVADPSLTMGAYHRVWLLAGVIVDFRSGTPMTELGIAPNRKVGHINYQNSYILGYD
;
A
#
# COMPACT_ATOMS: atom_id res chain seq x y z
N MET A 1 -8.69 -27.12 24.89
CA MET A 1 -8.56 -26.06 23.87
C MET A 1 -7.21 -26.23 23.18
N PRO A 2 -7.12 -26.30 21.84
CA PRO A 2 -5.83 -26.23 21.14
C PRO A 2 -5.02 -24.99 21.56
N GLU A 3 -3.70 -25.10 21.62
CA GLU A 3 -2.81 -24.04 22.11
C GLU A 3 -2.99 -22.70 21.35
N TYR A 4 -3.22 -22.74 20.04
CA TYR A 4 -3.47 -21.53 19.25
C TYR A 4 -4.77 -20.81 19.64
N LEU A 5 -5.82 -21.55 20.06
CA LEU A 5 -7.05 -20.94 20.58
C LEU A 5 -6.82 -20.32 21.95
N HIS A 6 -5.96 -20.92 22.78
CA HIS A 6 -5.57 -20.33 24.05
C HIS A 6 -4.83 -19.00 23.83
N ALA A 7 -3.86 -18.95 22.91
CA ALA A 7 -3.14 -17.71 22.57
C ALA A 7 -4.09 -16.60 22.08
N ILE A 8 -5.06 -16.94 21.22
CA ILE A 8 -6.09 -16.00 20.77
C ILE A 8 -6.97 -15.53 21.93
N ALA A 9 -7.32 -16.43 22.85
CA ALA A 9 -8.17 -16.10 23.98
C ALA A 9 -7.48 -15.23 25.04
N VAL A 10 -6.18 -15.41 25.25
CA VAL A 10 -5.41 -14.61 26.23
C VAL A 10 -5.16 -13.20 25.72
N ASP A 11 -4.79 -13.03 24.44
CA ASP A 11 -4.50 -11.75 23.75
C ASP A 11 -4.00 -10.64 24.70
N PRO A 12 -2.82 -10.82 25.31
CA PRO A 12 -2.39 -9.95 26.39
C PRO A 12 -2.24 -8.52 25.86
N LEU A 13 -2.89 -7.56 26.52
CA LEU A 13 -2.89 -6.15 26.14
C LEU A 13 -3.35 -5.89 24.69
N ASN A 14 -4.18 -6.78 24.11
CA ASN A 14 -4.63 -6.68 22.71
C ASN A 14 -3.44 -6.68 21.72
N ALA A 15 -2.42 -7.50 22.00
CA ALA A 15 -1.25 -7.69 21.13
C ALA A 15 -1.61 -8.13 19.71
N SER A 16 -2.77 -8.76 19.52
CA SER A 16 -3.31 -9.10 18.20
C SER A 16 -3.40 -7.89 17.25
N THR A 17 -3.62 -6.69 17.78
CA THR A 17 -3.69 -5.42 17.02
C THR A 17 -4.67 -5.50 15.84
N ARG A 18 -5.86 -6.07 16.09
CA ARG A 18 -6.86 -6.39 15.05
C ARG A 18 -8.14 -5.55 15.07
N LYS A 19 -8.18 -4.45 15.82
CA LYS A 19 -9.38 -3.59 15.88
C LYS A 19 -9.66 -2.99 14.51
N GLY A 20 -10.78 -3.35 13.89
CA GLY A 20 -11.21 -2.80 12.59
C GLY A 20 -11.80 -1.40 12.69
N ASP A 21 -12.33 -1.00 13.84
CA ASP A 21 -12.82 0.36 14.06
C ASP A 21 -11.66 1.29 14.45
N ILE A 22 -11.32 2.18 13.53
CA ILE A 22 -10.32 3.23 13.70
C ILE A 22 -10.94 4.64 13.55
N SER A 23 -12.24 4.78 13.84
CA SER A 23 -12.99 6.04 13.86
C SER A 23 -12.28 7.13 14.67
N ALA A 24 -11.86 6.82 15.90
CA ALA A 24 -11.18 7.78 16.77
C ALA A 24 -9.87 8.32 16.15
N PHE A 25 -9.17 7.55 15.31
CA PHE A 25 -8.00 8.02 14.58
C PHE A 25 -8.39 8.98 13.45
N ARG A 26 -9.42 8.62 12.67
CA ARG A 26 -10.00 9.47 11.62
C ARG A 26 -10.53 10.80 12.18
N GLU A 27 -11.26 10.77 13.29
CA GLU A 27 -11.88 11.95 13.92
C GLU A 27 -10.84 12.97 14.41
N ARG A 28 -9.63 12.52 14.73
CA ARG A 28 -8.48 13.39 15.04
C ARG A 28 -7.70 13.82 13.79
N ASN A 29 -8.29 13.68 12.61
CA ASN A 29 -7.69 13.94 11.31
C ASN A 29 -6.40 13.15 11.04
N GLY A 30 -6.24 11.98 11.66
CA GLY A 30 -5.08 11.11 11.45
C GLY A 30 -5.04 10.58 10.02
N LYS A 31 -3.83 10.50 9.43
CA LYS A 31 -3.59 9.88 8.12
C LYS A 31 -2.70 8.65 8.29
N LEU A 32 -3.12 7.53 7.71
CA LEU A 32 -2.46 6.24 7.81
C LEU A 32 -2.10 5.75 6.41
N ILE A 33 -0.81 5.50 6.21
CA ILE A 33 -0.32 4.75 5.07
C ILE A 33 0.21 3.41 5.57
N THR A 34 -0.29 2.32 4.99
CA THR A 34 0.30 0.98 5.13
C THR A 34 0.91 0.57 3.79
N TYR A 35 2.05 -0.11 3.82
CA TYR A 35 2.60 -0.76 2.63
C TYR A 35 2.96 -2.21 2.94
N HIS A 36 2.94 -3.08 1.92
CA HIS A 36 3.37 -4.47 2.07
C HIS A 36 3.98 -5.00 0.77
N GLY A 37 5.19 -5.54 0.88
CA GLY A 37 5.87 -6.21 -0.22
C GLY A 37 5.18 -7.49 -0.66
N GLN A 38 4.94 -7.63 -1.97
CA GLN A 38 4.23 -8.80 -2.51
C GLN A 38 5.10 -10.06 -2.59
N GLN A 39 6.42 -9.94 -2.38
CA GLN A 39 7.36 -11.06 -2.26
C GLN A 39 7.80 -11.29 -0.80
N ASP A 40 7.08 -10.76 0.20
CA ASP A 40 7.40 -10.99 1.61
C ASP A 40 7.19 -12.47 1.97
N GLY A 41 8.30 -13.18 2.20
CA GLY A 41 8.32 -14.57 2.63
C GLY A 41 8.24 -14.79 4.14
N ARG A 42 8.22 -13.72 4.95
CA ARG A 42 8.16 -13.78 6.42
C ARG A 42 6.74 -13.49 6.93
N ILE A 43 6.10 -12.45 6.41
CA ILE A 43 4.73 -12.07 6.75
C ILE A 43 3.94 -12.04 5.45
N SER A 44 2.86 -12.83 5.37
CA SER A 44 2.07 -12.88 4.13
C SER A 44 1.39 -11.52 3.85
N PRO A 45 1.50 -10.99 2.62
CA PRO A 45 0.84 -9.74 2.22
C PRO A 45 -0.69 -9.82 2.29
N ILE A 46 -1.26 -11.03 2.18
CA ILE A 46 -2.70 -11.29 2.33
C ILE A 46 -3.20 -10.84 3.69
N LYS A 47 -2.36 -10.81 4.74
CA LYS A 47 -2.75 -10.33 6.07
C LYS A 47 -3.12 -8.84 6.05
N SER A 48 -2.35 -8.01 5.34
CA SER A 48 -2.65 -6.58 5.21
C SER A 48 -3.89 -6.34 4.37
N GLU A 49 -4.09 -7.09 3.28
CA GLU A 49 -5.30 -7.01 2.46
C GLU A 49 -6.56 -7.38 3.25
N ARG A 50 -6.47 -8.44 4.08
CA ARG A 50 -7.56 -8.84 4.97
C ARG A 50 -7.84 -7.80 6.03
N TYR A 51 -6.81 -7.17 6.60
CA TYR A 51 -6.99 -6.11 7.58
C TYR A 51 -7.65 -4.87 6.97
N TYR A 52 -7.22 -4.43 5.77
CA TYR A 52 -7.87 -3.32 5.07
C TYR A 52 -9.37 -3.59 4.83
N LYS A 53 -9.70 -4.79 4.35
CA LYS A 53 -11.10 -5.22 4.21
C LYS A 53 -11.84 -5.27 5.53
N HIS A 54 -11.20 -5.73 6.60
CA HIS A 54 -11.79 -5.76 7.94
C HIS A 54 -12.10 -4.35 8.47
N VAL A 55 -11.21 -3.37 8.24
CA VAL A 55 -11.46 -1.97 8.58
C VAL A 55 -12.64 -1.42 7.79
N SER A 56 -12.61 -1.58 6.45
CA SER A 56 -13.72 -1.19 5.56
C SER A 56 -15.07 -1.75 6.03
N SER A 57 -15.12 -3.06 6.29
CA SER A 57 -16.36 -3.72 6.73
C SER A 57 -16.80 -3.29 8.12
N THR A 58 -15.86 -3.10 9.06
CA THR A 58 -16.18 -2.76 10.46
C THR A 58 -16.71 -1.33 10.57
N MET A 59 -16.14 -0.39 9.81
CA MET A 59 -16.58 1.00 9.80
C MET A 59 -17.72 1.27 8.82
N GLY A 60 -18.09 0.30 7.98
CA GLY A 60 -19.08 0.49 6.92
C GLY A 60 -18.63 1.49 5.84
N LEU A 61 -17.32 1.61 5.60
CA LEU A 61 -16.74 2.59 4.69
C LEU A 61 -16.31 1.94 3.38
N SER A 62 -16.66 2.59 2.26
CA SER A 62 -16.14 2.22 0.94
C SER A 62 -14.63 2.50 0.84
N PRO A 63 -13.89 1.90 -0.12
CA PRO A 63 -12.50 2.26 -0.38
C PRO A 63 -12.30 3.76 -0.61
N LEU A 64 -13.19 4.39 -1.38
CA LEU A 64 -13.15 5.85 -1.62
C LEU A 64 -13.28 6.66 -0.33
N SER A 65 -14.07 6.19 0.63
CA SER A 65 -14.22 6.83 1.93
C SER A 65 -13.05 6.54 2.88
N LEU A 66 -12.36 5.41 2.70
CA LEU A 66 -11.11 5.13 3.41
C LEU A 66 -9.96 5.99 2.86
N ASP A 67 -9.92 6.27 1.56
CA ASP A 67 -8.85 7.04 0.91
C ASP A 67 -8.64 8.45 1.51
N ASP A 68 -9.61 8.97 2.26
CA ASP A 68 -9.53 10.22 3.02
C ASP A 68 -8.55 10.18 4.21
N PHE A 69 -8.26 8.98 4.74
CA PHE A 69 -7.46 8.83 5.95
C PHE A 69 -6.66 7.52 6.08
N TYR A 70 -6.98 6.48 5.32
CA TYR A 70 -6.30 5.18 5.36
C TYR A 70 -6.10 4.60 3.96
N ARG A 71 -4.83 4.43 3.56
CA ARG A 71 -4.42 3.86 2.27
C ARG A 71 -3.49 2.65 2.46
N LEU A 72 -3.63 1.65 1.60
CA LEU A 72 -2.78 0.45 1.57
C LEU A 72 -2.08 0.33 0.23
N PHE A 73 -0.75 0.36 0.22
CA PHE A 73 0.07 0.19 -0.98
C PHE A 73 0.65 -1.22 -1.06
N ARG A 74 0.44 -1.88 -2.21
CA ARG A 74 1.01 -3.18 -2.52
C ARG A 74 2.22 -2.98 -3.41
N ILE A 75 3.38 -3.41 -2.92
CA ILE A 75 4.67 -3.13 -3.56
C ILE A 75 5.13 -4.37 -4.31
N SER A 76 5.00 -4.34 -5.65
CA SER A 76 5.43 -5.46 -6.49
C SER A 76 6.94 -5.63 -6.43
N GLY A 77 7.39 -6.87 -6.22
CA GLY A 77 8.80 -7.20 -6.16
C GLY A 77 9.54 -6.74 -4.90
N MET A 78 8.84 -6.20 -3.90
CA MET A 78 9.42 -5.95 -2.57
C MET A 78 9.34 -7.21 -1.71
N GLY A 79 10.45 -7.53 -1.04
CA GLY A 79 10.52 -8.58 -0.01
C GLY A 79 9.97 -8.13 1.34
N HIS A 80 10.56 -8.64 2.43
CA HIS A 80 10.19 -8.21 3.77
C HIS A 80 10.74 -6.82 4.09
N CYS A 81 9.84 -5.84 4.24
CA CYS A 81 10.09 -4.41 4.51
C CYS A 81 10.87 -3.63 3.44
N SER A 82 11.87 -4.24 2.79
CA SER A 82 12.72 -3.65 1.75
C SER A 82 13.32 -4.75 0.83
N GLY A 83 14.16 -4.35 -0.13
CA GLY A 83 14.84 -5.30 -1.02
C GLY A 83 13.89 -6.06 -1.93
N GLY A 84 14.29 -7.22 -2.44
CA GLY A 84 13.55 -7.94 -3.48
C GLY A 84 13.94 -7.52 -4.89
N THR A 85 13.28 -8.07 -5.91
CA THR A 85 13.66 -7.91 -7.32
C THR A 85 12.95 -6.77 -8.05
N GLY A 86 12.00 -6.10 -7.40
CA GLY A 86 11.22 -4.99 -7.99
C GLY A 86 11.62 -3.61 -7.49
N ALA A 87 10.73 -2.64 -7.74
CA ALA A 87 10.88 -1.26 -7.30
C ALA A 87 10.50 -1.10 -5.83
N SER A 88 11.31 -1.65 -4.94
CA SER A 88 11.05 -1.69 -3.49
C SER A 88 11.60 -0.50 -2.70
N GLU A 89 12.38 0.36 -3.35
CA GLU A 89 12.95 1.56 -2.76
C GLU A 89 11.90 2.68 -2.68
N ILE A 90 11.03 2.62 -1.66
CA ILE A 90 9.90 3.57 -1.47
C ILE A 90 10.09 4.56 -0.31
N GLY A 91 11.28 4.59 0.29
CA GLY A 91 11.56 5.46 1.43
C GLY A 91 10.95 5.04 2.77
N GLY A 92 10.38 3.83 2.87
CA GLY A 92 9.71 3.33 4.08
C GLY A 92 10.63 2.80 5.19
N GLN A 93 11.91 2.51 4.88
CA GLN A 93 12.85 1.92 5.83
C GLN A 93 14.31 2.26 5.50
N GLY A 94 15.13 2.56 6.51
CA GLY A 94 16.59 2.50 6.45
C GLY A 94 17.20 3.20 5.22
N SER A 95 18.12 2.51 4.53
CA SER A 95 18.82 3.03 3.34
C SER A 95 17.88 3.46 2.20
N ALA A 96 16.66 2.92 2.12
CA ALA A 96 15.68 3.32 1.10
C ALA A 96 15.16 4.75 1.27
N ALA A 97 15.20 5.29 2.49
CA ALA A 97 14.90 6.70 2.75
C ALA A 97 15.96 7.63 2.12
N GLY A 98 17.22 7.19 2.07
CA GLY A 98 18.31 7.95 1.44
C GLY A 98 18.25 7.94 -0.09
N ASN A 99 17.79 6.85 -0.70
CA ASN A 99 17.77 6.67 -2.15
C ASN A 99 16.68 7.48 -2.86
N THR A 100 15.62 7.87 -2.15
CA THR A 100 14.43 8.54 -2.68
C THR A 100 14.50 10.07 -2.61
N LYS A 101 15.63 10.63 -2.15
CA LYS A 101 15.91 12.08 -2.07
C LYS A 101 14.84 12.91 -1.35
N LEU A 102 14.04 12.29 -0.48
CA LEU A 102 12.90 12.92 0.20
C LEU A 102 11.83 13.50 -0.76
N ASN A 103 11.81 13.11 -2.04
CA ASN A 103 10.75 13.52 -2.97
C ASN A 103 9.41 12.87 -2.56
N PRO A 104 8.33 13.63 -2.28
CA PRO A 104 7.02 13.09 -1.92
C PRO A 104 6.43 12.10 -2.93
N GLU A 105 6.84 12.16 -4.21
CA GLU A 105 6.36 11.24 -5.24
C GLU A 105 7.02 9.84 -5.15
N SER A 106 8.18 9.73 -4.52
CA SER A 106 8.95 8.48 -4.43
C SER A 106 9.32 8.06 -3.00
N ASN A 107 8.95 8.85 -2.00
CA ASN A 107 9.21 8.60 -0.59
C ASN A 107 7.91 8.64 0.22
N ILE A 108 7.53 7.49 0.77
CA ILE A 108 6.27 7.31 1.50
C ILE A 108 6.18 8.16 2.77
N LEU A 109 7.31 8.48 3.40
CA LEU A 109 7.34 9.34 4.58
C LEU A 109 7.05 10.80 4.20
N THR A 110 7.70 11.33 3.17
CA THR A 110 7.43 12.71 2.74
C THR A 110 6.08 12.83 2.04
N ALA A 111 5.59 11.78 1.39
CA ALA A 111 4.20 11.69 0.93
C ALA A 111 3.21 11.81 2.11
N LEU A 112 3.47 11.12 3.22
CA LEU A 112 2.62 11.20 4.42
C LEU A 112 2.67 12.60 5.04
N VAL A 113 3.86 13.22 5.14
CA VAL A 113 4.02 14.60 5.63
C VAL A 113 3.19 15.56 4.77
N ARG A 114 3.35 15.49 3.45
CA ARG A 114 2.59 16.31 2.50
C ARG A 114 1.08 16.09 2.64
N TRP A 115 0.64 14.86 2.83
CA TRP A 115 -0.78 14.56 3.03
C TRP A 115 -1.32 15.17 4.34
N VAL A 116 -0.56 15.07 5.43
CA VAL A 116 -0.95 15.63 6.73
C VAL A 116 -0.94 17.16 6.71
N GLU A 117 0.09 17.78 6.15
CA GLU A 117 0.34 19.21 6.27
C GLU A 117 -0.31 20.04 5.15
N GLU A 118 -0.36 19.51 3.93
CA GLU A 118 -0.91 20.22 2.76
C GLU A 118 -2.26 19.67 2.30
N GLY A 119 -2.72 18.54 2.87
CA GLY A 119 -3.93 17.85 2.42
C GLY A 119 -3.77 17.15 1.07
N VAL A 120 -2.56 17.10 0.50
CA VAL A 120 -2.32 16.49 -0.82
C VAL A 120 -2.02 15.01 -0.67
N ALA A 121 -3.06 14.21 -0.89
CA ALA A 121 -2.98 12.75 -0.84
C ALA A 121 -2.57 12.20 -2.21
N ASP A 122 -1.28 12.30 -2.54
CA ASP A 122 -0.77 11.93 -3.86
C ASP A 122 -1.07 10.44 -4.17
N PRO A 123 -1.91 10.13 -5.18
CA PRO A 123 -2.20 8.75 -5.56
C PRO A 123 -1.00 8.08 -6.25
N SER A 124 0.02 8.88 -6.59
CA SER A 124 1.12 8.52 -7.44
C SER A 124 2.41 8.37 -6.61
N LEU A 125 2.42 7.42 -5.67
CA LEU A 125 3.70 6.79 -5.24
C LEU A 125 4.25 5.93 -6.39
N THR A 126 4.29 6.50 -7.60
CA THR A 126 4.75 5.86 -8.82
C THR A 126 6.22 6.18 -9.01
N MET A 127 7.02 5.16 -8.71
CA MET A 127 8.29 4.85 -9.38
C MET A 127 9.54 5.61 -8.92
N GLY A 128 10.58 4.85 -8.54
CA GLY A 128 11.91 5.42 -8.33
C GLY A 128 13.01 4.48 -7.83
N ALA A 129 13.06 3.20 -8.22
CA ALA A 129 14.30 2.42 -8.04
C ALA A 129 15.36 2.88 -9.06
N TYR A 130 16.14 3.90 -8.72
CA TYR A 130 17.44 4.17 -9.34
C TYR A 130 18.46 3.16 -8.74
N HIS A 131 19.40 2.51 -9.44
CA HIS A 131 19.91 2.54 -10.80
C HIS A 131 20.77 1.27 -11.04
N ARG A 132 20.94 0.85 -12.31
CA ARG A 132 21.82 -0.23 -12.87
C ARG A 132 21.32 -1.68 -12.77
N VAL A 133 20.37 -2.05 -13.62
CA VAL A 133 20.41 -3.19 -14.57
C VAL A 133 19.07 -3.14 -15.32
N TRP A 134 19.13 -3.34 -16.63
CA TRP A 134 18.03 -3.18 -17.57
C TRP A 134 16.81 -4.06 -17.20
N LEU A 135 15.60 -3.47 -17.23
CA LEU A 135 14.27 -4.12 -17.36
C LEU A 135 13.59 -4.77 -16.13
N LEU A 136 13.42 -4.08 -15.00
CA LEU A 136 12.32 -4.41 -14.05
C LEU A 136 11.66 -3.15 -13.48
N ALA A 137 10.62 -2.65 -14.16
CA ALA A 137 9.72 -1.65 -13.59
C ALA A 137 8.79 -2.33 -12.57
N GLY A 138 9.04 -2.14 -11.28
CA GLY A 138 8.09 -2.53 -10.24
C GLY A 138 6.96 -1.49 -10.15
N VAL A 139 5.72 -1.96 -10.16
CA VAL A 139 4.54 -1.11 -10.00
C VAL A 139 4.15 -1.09 -8.52
N ILE A 140 3.92 0.10 -7.99
CA ILE A 140 3.30 0.34 -6.69
C ILE A 140 1.81 0.57 -6.96
N VAL A 141 0.95 -0.22 -6.32
CA VAL A 141 -0.49 -0.19 -6.57
C VAL A 141 -1.21 0.15 -5.29
N ASP A 142 -2.03 1.20 -5.33
CA ASP A 142 -2.98 1.52 -4.29
C ASP A 142 -4.11 0.46 -4.26
N PHE A 143 -4.35 -0.12 -3.09
CA PHE A 143 -5.27 -1.23 -2.93
C PHE A 143 -6.72 -0.76 -2.77
N ARG A 144 -7.46 -0.80 -3.88
CA ARG A 144 -8.92 -0.65 -3.85
C ARG A 144 -9.59 -2.01 -3.75
N SER A 145 -10.54 -2.17 -2.83
CA SER A 145 -11.30 -3.41 -2.74
C SER A 145 -12.21 -3.55 -3.96
N GLY A 146 -11.84 -4.37 -4.93
CA GLY A 146 -12.69 -4.65 -6.10
C GLY A 146 -11.94 -4.86 -7.42
N THR A 147 -10.68 -4.41 -7.54
CA THR A 147 -9.92 -4.62 -8.78
C THR A 147 -9.39 -6.06 -8.85
N PRO A 148 -9.74 -6.85 -9.87
CA PRO A 148 -9.16 -8.17 -10.09
C PRO A 148 -7.65 -8.05 -10.32
N MET A 149 -6.88 -8.92 -9.68
CA MET A 149 -5.42 -9.03 -9.82
C MET A 149 -4.94 -9.31 -11.26
N THR A 150 -5.85 -9.67 -12.16
CA THR A 150 -5.59 -10.10 -13.53
C THR A 150 -5.45 -8.96 -14.54
N GLU A 151 -5.79 -7.72 -14.19
CA GLU A 151 -5.74 -6.57 -15.14
C GLU A 151 -4.47 -5.71 -15.02
N LEU A 152 -3.62 -5.94 -14.02
CA LEU A 152 -2.28 -5.35 -13.96
C LEU A 152 -1.31 -6.19 -14.79
N GLY A 153 -1.52 -6.14 -16.11
CA GLY A 153 -0.80 -6.92 -17.10
C GLY A 153 0.71 -6.65 -17.07
N ILE A 154 1.48 -7.65 -16.66
CA ILE A 154 2.85 -7.84 -17.15
C ILE A 154 2.71 -8.26 -18.62
N ALA A 155 2.65 -7.29 -19.53
CA ALA A 155 2.91 -7.55 -20.93
C ALA A 155 4.44 -7.45 -21.14
N PRO A 156 5.13 -8.54 -21.51
CA PRO A 156 6.52 -8.44 -21.90
C PRO A 156 6.57 -7.67 -23.23
N ASN A 157 7.36 -6.60 -23.29
CA ASN A 157 7.71 -5.86 -24.52
C ASN A 157 6.66 -4.92 -25.15
N ARG A 158 6.19 -3.90 -24.43
CA ARG A 158 5.83 -2.63 -25.11
C ARG A 158 6.49 -1.44 -24.42
N LYS A 159 7.16 -0.62 -25.24
CA LYS A 159 7.74 0.67 -24.86
C LYS A 159 6.66 1.51 -24.17
N VAL A 160 6.84 1.82 -22.88
CA VAL A 160 5.92 2.70 -22.15
C VAL A 160 6.22 4.14 -22.56
N GLY A 161 5.46 4.63 -23.54
CA GLY A 161 5.25 6.06 -23.72
C GLY A 161 4.35 6.58 -22.61
N HIS A 162 4.55 7.86 -22.26
CA HIS A 162 3.81 8.63 -21.26
C HIS A 162 2.33 8.22 -21.13
N ILE A 163 1.95 7.67 -19.97
CA ILE A 163 0.54 7.48 -19.61
C ILE A 163 0.11 8.72 -18.84
N ASN A 164 -0.63 9.60 -19.51
CA ASN A 164 -1.33 10.72 -18.88
C ASN A 164 -2.57 10.16 -18.15
N TYR A 165 -2.61 10.30 -16.82
CA TYR A 165 -3.83 10.06 -16.04
C TYR A 165 -4.73 11.30 -16.10
N GLN A 166 -5.47 11.43 -17.20
CA GLN A 166 -6.67 12.27 -17.25
C GLN A 166 -7.81 11.35 -17.70
N ASN A 167 -8.78 11.14 -16.80
CA ASN A 167 -10.04 10.43 -17.00
C ASN A 167 -9.97 8.94 -17.37
N SER A 168 -10.25 8.07 -16.40
CA SER A 168 -10.89 6.79 -16.66
C SER A 168 -12.23 6.71 -15.93
N TYR A 169 -13.26 7.21 -16.60
CA TYR A 169 -14.64 6.79 -16.34
C TYR A 169 -14.80 5.33 -16.77
N ILE A 170 -15.50 4.57 -15.94
CA ILE A 170 -15.92 3.20 -16.22
C ILE A 170 -16.95 3.25 -17.35
N LEU A 171 -16.65 2.63 -18.49
CA LEU A 171 -17.68 2.18 -19.43
C LEU A 171 -17.84 0.69 -19.22
N GLY A 172 -19.03 0.28 -18.75
CA GLY A 172 -19.47 -1.10 -18.79
C GLY A 172 -19.65 -1.58 -20.23
N TYR A 173 -19.72 -2.89 -20.41
CA TYR A 173 -20.12 -3.50 -21.66
C TYR A 173 -21.30 -4.44 -21.42
N ASP A 174 -22.27 -4.36 -22.34
CA ASP A 174 -23.50 -5.15 -22.45
C ASP A 174 -23.26 -6.67 -22.49
#